data_AF-A0A377ZJH9-F1
#
_entry.id   AF-A0A377ZJH9-F1
#
_cell.length_a   1.000
_cell.length_b   1.000
_cell.length_c   1.000
_cell.angle_alpha   90.00
_cell.angle_beta   90.00
_cell.angle_gamma   90.00
#
_symmetry.space_group_name_H-M   'P 1'
#
loop_
_entity.id
_entity.type
_entity.pdbx_description
1 polymer ?
#
loop_
_entity_poly.entity_id
_entity_poly.type
_entity_poly.pdbx_seq_one_letter_code
_entity_poly.pdbx_strand_id
1 'polypeptide(L)' 'MDKKIGFIGCGNMGKAILGGLIASGQVQPGQIWVYTPSPDKVAALRDQYGINAAGSAQEVAQIADIVFGAVKQGS' A
#
# COMPACT_ATOMS: atom_id res chain seq x y z
N MET A 1 5.44 12.43 -8.67
CA MET A 1 4.77 11.62 -9.71
C MET A 1 3.27 11.73 -9.48
N ASP A 2 2.47 11.96 -10.52
CA ASP A 2 1.00 12.01 -10.37
C ASP A 2 0.39 10.65 -10.73
N LYS A 3 0.65 9.67 -9.87
CA LYS A 3 0.14 8.29 -10.01
C LYS A 3 -0.26 7.76 -8.65
N LYS A 4 -1.39 7.06 -8.61
CA LYS A 4 -1.88 6.35 -7.44
C LYS A 4 -1.20 4.99 -7.36
N ILE A 5 -0.61 4.69 -6.20
CA ILE A 5 0.12 3.46 -5.98
C ILE A 5 -0.70 2.55 -5.07
N GLY A 6 -0.87 1.30 -5.49
CA GLY A 6 -1.61 0.27 -4.76
C GLY A 6 -0.68 -0.81 -4.25
N PHE A 7 -0.88 -1.27 -3.03
CA PHE A 7 -0.25 -2.49 -2.51
C PHE A 7 -1.31 -3.52 -2.13
N ILE A 8 -1.22 -4.70 -2.73
CA ILE A 8 -1.99 -5.88 -2.33
C ILE A 8 -1.05 -6.74 -1.49
N GLY A 9 -1.34 -6.82 -0.19
CA GLY A 9 -0.38 -7.26 0.82
C GLY A 9 0.63 -6.17 1.15
N CYS A 10 1.09 -6.14 2.40
CA CYS A 10 2.13 -5.22 2.85
C CYS A 10 2.93 -5.82 4.01
N GLY A 11 3.63 -6.92 3.70
CA GLY A 11 4.63 -7.51 4.60
C GLY A 11 5.91 -6.67 4.66
N ASN A 12 7.01 -7.25 5.10
CA ASN A 12 8.28 -6.53 5.26
C ASN A 12 8.75 -5.84 3.97
N MET A 13 8.67 -6.52 2.84
CA MET A 13 9.05 -5.96 1.54
C MET A 13 8.10 -4.84 1.08
N GLY A 14 6.79 -5.02 1.24
CA GLY A 14 5.81 -3.97 0.91
C GLY A 14 6.07 -2.69 1.71
N LYS A 15 6.35 -2.82 3.01
CA LYS A 15 6.72 -1.68 3.87
C LYS A 15 8.01 -0.99 3.45
N ALA A 16 9.04 -1.75 3.07
CA ALA A 16 10.31 -1.18 2.62
C ALA A 16 10.14 -0.35 1.34
N ILE A 17 9.40 -0.88 0.36
CA ILE A 17 9.11 -0.17 -0.89
C ILE A 17 8.25 1.07 -0.63
N LEU A 18 7.16 0.90 0.13
CA LEU A 18 6.25 1.99 0.51
C LEU A 18 7.00 3.10 1.25
N GLY A 19 7.78 2.74 2.26
CA GLY A 19 8.56 3.69 3.04
C GLY A 19 9.60 4.42 2.20
N GLY A 20 10.26 3.71 1.27
CA GLY A 20 11.20 4.30 0.32
C GLY A 20 10.55 5.30 -0.63
N LEU A 21 9.35 5.00 -1.15
CA LEU A 21 8.59 5.89 -2.04
C LEU A 21 8.15 7.19 -1.34
N ILE A 22 7.74 7.09 -0.08
CA ILE A 22 7.38 8.27 0.73
C ILE A 22 8.64 9.07 1.07
N ALA A 23 9.70 8.40 1.54
CA ALA A 23 10.95 9.05 1.94
C ALA A 23 11.66 9.74 0.76
N SER A 24 11.54 9.21 -0.46
CA SER A 24 12.09 9.84 -1.66
C SER A 24 11.30 11.08 -2.13
N GLY A 25 10.11 11.34 -1.56
CA GLY A 25 9.22 12.43 -1.96
C GLY A 25 8.58 12.24 -3.34
N GLN A 26 8.74 11.07 -3.96
CA GLN A 26 8.22 10.81 -5.31
C GLN A 26 6.70 10.64 -5.32
N VAL A 27 6.13 10.15 -4.20
CA VAL A 27 4.71 9.85 -4.01
C VAL A 27 4.28 10.36 -2.64
N GLN A 28 3.17 11.09 -2.59
CA GLN A 28 2.58 11.55 -1.33
C GLN A 28 1.82 10.41 -0.65
N PRO A 29 1.79 10.33 0.70
CA PRO A 29 1.03 9.29 1.41
C PRO A 29 -0.43 9.15 0.97
N GLY A 30 -1.11 10.27 0.72
CA GLY A 30 -2.50 10.30 0.24
C GLY A 30 -2.70 9.73 -1.17
N GLN A 31 -1.62 9.43 -1.91
CA GLN A 31 -1.66 8.76 -3.22
C GLN A 31 -1.43 7.25 -3.12
N ILE A 32 -1.33 6.69 -1.90
CA ILE A 32 -1.04 5.27 -1.67
C ILE A 32 -2.27 4.58 -1.07
N TRP A 33 -2.64 3.43 -1.61
CA TRP A 33 -3.67 2.54 -1.07
C TRP A 33 -3.08 1.18 -0.72
N VAL A 34 -3.41 0.66 0.45
CA VAL A 34 -2.95 -0.65 0.90
C VAL A 34 -4.14 -1.51 1.31
N TYR A 35 -4.15 -2.75 0.85
CA TYR A 35 -5.00 -3.81 1.37
C TYR A 35 -4.15 -4.93 1.96
N THR A 36 -4.50 -5.39 3.16
CA THR A 36 -4.04 -6.69 3.68
C THR A 36 -5.21 -7.38 4.38
N PRO A 37 -5.25 -8.73 4.43
CA PRO A 37 -6.33 -9.45 5.14
C PRO A 37 -6.40 -9.19 6.65
N SER A 38 -5.39 -8.56 7.25
CA SER A 38 -5.34 -8.26 8.68
C SER A 38 -5.63 -6.77 8.91
N PRO A 39 -6.82 -6.43 9.45
CA PRO A 39 -7.21 -5.03 9.70
C PRO A 39 -6.22 -4.27 10.58
N ASP A 40 -5.69 -4.93 11.63
CA ASP A 40 -4.71 -4.32 12.54
C ASP A 40 -3.44 -3.87 11.82
N LYS A 41 -2.98 -4.66 10.83
CA LYS A 41 -1.81 -4.29 10.02
C LYS A 41 -2.12 -3.10 9.11
N VAL A 42 -3.32 -3.03 8.56
CA VAL A 42 -3.74 -1.89 7.73
C VAL A 42 -3.84 -0.63 8.57
N ALA A 43 -4.44 -0.70 9.77
CA ALA A 43 -4.52 0.41 10.70
C ALA A 43 -3.12 0.90 11.12
N ALA A 44 -2.21 -0.01 11.49
CA ALA A 44 -0.84 0.34 11.83
C ALA A 44 -0.10 1.05 10.68
N LEU A 45 -0.31 0.61 9.43
CA LEU A 45 0.30 1.26 8.26
C LEU A 45 -0.29 2.64 8.01
N ARG A 46 -1.62 2.79 8.16
CA ARG A 46 -2.29 4.09 8.06
C ARG A 46 -1.75 5.07 9.10
N ASP A 47 -1.66 4.64 10.36
CA ASP A 47 -1.22 5.50 11.45
C ASP A 47 0.27 5.84 11.35
N GLN A 48 1.09 4.89 10.87
CA GLN A 48 2.53 5.10 10.69
C GLN A 48 2.87 6.01 9.49
N TYR A 49 2.17 5.84 8.35
CA TYR A 49 2.57 6.47 7.09
C TYR A 49 1.57 7.50 6.55
N GLY A 50 0.35 7.58 7.11
CA GLY A 50 -0.69 8.50 6.62
C GLY A 50 -1.29 8.09 5.27
N ILE A 51 -1.27 6.79 4.96
CA ILE A 51 -1.75 6.22 3.68
C ILE A 51 -3.24 5.88 3.71
N ASN A 52 -3.83 5.57 2.55
CA ASN A 52 -5.21 5.11 2.49
C ASN A 52 -5.31 3.59 2.71
N ALA A 53 -6.33 3.19 3.45
CA ALA A 53 -6.73 1.79 3.58
C ALA A 53 -7.74 1.45 2.47
N ALA A 54 -7.57 0.30 1.82
CA ALA A 54 -8.58 -0.29 0.96
C ALA A 54 -9.23 -1.49 1.67
N GLY A 55 -10.52 -1.72 1.41
CA GLY A 55 -11.31 -2.82 1.95
C GLY A 55 -11.12 -4.15 1.20
N SER A 56 -10.57 -4.12 -0.02
CA SER A 56 -10.26 -5.34 -0.78
C SER A 56 -9.08 -5.18 -1.74
N ALA A 57 -8.53 -6.30 -2.20
CA ALA A 57 -7.50 -6.30 -3.25
C ALA A 57 -8.04 -5.76 -4.58
N GLN A 58 -9.30 -6.03 -4.88
CA GLN A 58 -10.01 -5.53 -6.07
C GLN A 58 -10.12 -4.01 -6.04
N GLU A 59 -10.47 -3.44 -4.88
CA GLU A 59 -10.54 -2.00 -4.70
C GLU A 59 -9.18 -1.33 -4.96
N VAL A 60 -8.09 -1.91 -4.44
CA VAL A 60 -6.73 -1.42 -4.76
C VAL A 60 -6.48 -1.43 -6.27
N ALA A 61 -6.81 -2.54 -6.95
CA ALA A 61 -6.61 -2.68 -8.39
C ALA A 61 -7.48 -1.73 -9.23
N GLN A 62 -8.64 -1.30 -8.72
CA GLN A 62 -9.50 -0.33 -9.40
C GLN A 62 -9.04 1.12 -9.21
N ILE A 63 -8.46 1.45 -8.05
CA ILE A 63 -8.06 2.82 -7.72
C ILE A 63 -6.65 3.15 -8.23
N ALA A 64 -5.73 2.20 -8.15
CA ALA A 64 -4.32 2.43 -8.39
C ALA A 64 -3.95 2.40 -9.88
N ASP A 65 -3.06 3.31 -10.29
CA ASP A 65 -2.42 3.26 -11.61
C ASP A 65 -1.33 2.17 -11.66
N ILE A 66 -0.66 1.93 -10.53
CA ILE A 66 0.43 0.96 -10.40
C ILE A 66 0.16 0.10 -9.17
N VAL A 67 0.17 -1.23 -9.33
CA VAL A 67 -0.10 -2.17 -8.25
C VAL A 67 1.13 -3.02 -7.94
N PHE A 68 1.52 -3.06 -6.68
CA PHE A 68 2.51 -3.98 -6.13
C PHE A 68 1.80 -5.15 -5.44
N GLY A 69 1.97 -6.35 -5.97
CA GLY A 69 1.59 -7.59 -5.29
C GLY A 69 2.67 -8.01 -4.29
N ALA A 70 2.56 -7.57 -3.04
CA ALA A 70 3.52 -7.85 -1.97
C ALA A 70 3.00 -8.91 -0.98
N VAL A 71 2.46 -10.00 -1.52
CA VAL A 71 1.96 -11.17 -0.79
C VAL A 71 3.01 -12.28 -0.73
N LYS A 72 2.88 -13.19 0.24
CA LYS A 72 3.72 -14.39 0.32
C LYS A 72 3.28 -15.39 -0.76
N GLN A 73 4.19 -16.14 -1.35
CA GLN A 73 3.86 -17.24 -2.26
C GLN A 73 3.03 -18.30 -1.51
N GLY A 74 1.92 -18.76 -2.12
CA GLY A 74 0.97 -19.70 -1.52
C GLY A 74 -0.14 -19.09 -0.66
N SER A 75 -0.38 -17.77 -0.78
CA SER A 75 -1.52 -17.06 -0.17
C SER A 75 -2.79 -17.20 -1.01
#